data_AF-A0A3D3BI62-F1
#
_entry.id   AF-A0A3D3BI62-F1
#
_cell.length_a   1.000
_cell.length_b   1.000
_cell.length_c   1.000
_cell.angle_alpha   90.00
_cell.angle_beta   90.00
_cell.angle_gamma   90.00
#
_symmetry.space_group_name_H-M   'P 1'
#
loop_
_entity.id
_entity.type
_entity.pdbx_description
1 polymer ?
#
loop_
_entity_poly.entity_id
_entity_poly.type
_entity_poly.pdbx_seq_one_letter_code
_entity_poly.pdbx_strand_id
1 'polypeptide(L)'
;NFYQAGAATLFHVLVVLSLEPVRLNVTDSLVLAMGWQIVAVSFGAFSILLYLLAQNSASETVAWLFLVPPLAAMFSWFLLGESLEPNDFIGFAIASAGVYLATRGK
;
A
#
# COMPACT_ATOMS: atom_id res chain seq x y z
N ASN A 1 -9.35 -5.58 -17.80
CA ASN A 1 -9.14 -4.39 -16.95
C ASN A 1 -10.30 -3.40 -16.99
N PHE A 2 -10.71 -2.83 -18.14
CA PHE A 2 -11.80 -1.83 -18.17
C PHE A 2 -13.14 -2.34 -17.59
N TYR A 3 -13.58 -3.53 -18.00
CA TYR A 3 -14.81 -4.13 -17.46
C TYR A 3 -14.76 -4.41 -15.96
N GLN A 4 -13.62 -4.87 -15.45
CA GLN A 4 -13.43 -5.11 -14.01
C GLN A 4 -13.48 -3.79 -13.22
N ALA A 5 -12.80 -2.75 -13.70
CA ALA A 5 -12.81 -1.43 -13.07
C ALA A 5 -14.21 -0.79 -13.11
N GLY A 6 -14.92 -0.91 -14.23
CA GLY A 6 -16.29 -0.44 -14.36
C GLY A 6 -17.25 -1.16 -13.42
N ALA A 7 -17.17 -2.50 -13.34
CA ALA A 7 -17.97 -3.29 -12.42
C ALA A 7 -17.67 -2.96 -10.95
N ALA A 8 -16.39 -2.82 -10.58
CA ALA A 8 -15.97 -2.43 -9.23
C ALA A 8 -16.47 -1.03 -8.86
N THR A 9 -16.43 -0.08 -9.80
CA THR A 9 -16.94 1.29 -9.59
C THR A 9 -18.45 1.26 -9.35
N LEU A 10 -19.19 0.56 -10.21
CA LEU A 10 -20.64 0.41 -10.05
C LEU A 10 -20.99 -0.22 -8.70
N PHE A 11 -20.30 -1.31 -8.33
CA PHE A 11 -20.48 -1.97 -7.04
C PHE A 11 -20.25 -1.01 -5.87
N HIS A 12 -19.14 -0.27 -5.84
CA HIS A 12 -18.84 0.67 -4.77
C HIS A 12 -19.85 1.83 -4.70
N VAL A 13 -20.30 2.35 -5.84
CA VAL A 13 -21.34 3.39 -5.89
C VAL A 13 -22.65 2.87 -5.27
N LEU A 14 -23.06 1.65 -5.62
CA LEU A 14 -24.26 1.04 -5.04
C LEU A 14 -24.13 0.84 -3.53
N VAL A 15 -22.98 0.37 -3.05
CA VAL A 15 -22.69 0.20 -1.62
C VAL A 15 -22.77 1.54 -0.88
N VAL A 16 -22.11 2.58 -1.39
CA VAL A 16 -22.11 3.92 -0.78
C VAL A 16 -23.52 4.50 -0.69
N LEU A 17 -24.32 4.37 -1.75
CA LEU A 17 -25.70 4.87 -1.77
C LEU A 17 -26.66 4.08 -0.85
N SER A 18 -26.30 2.85 -0.47
CA SER A 18 -27.17 1.96 0.32
C SER A 18 -26.89 2.02 1.82
N LEU A 19 -25.67 2.35 2.25
CA LEU A 19 -25.25 2.26 3.65
C LEU A 19 -25.37 3.60 4.41
N GLU A 20 -24.89 4.70 3.83
CA GLU A 20 -24.86 5.99 4.53
C GLU A 20 -25.21 7.16 3.59
N PRO A 21 -25.78 8.26 4.13
CA PRO A 21 -25.96 9.48 3.36
C PRO A 21 -24.61 10.01 2.87
N VAL A 22 -24.49 10.23 1.55
CA VAL A 22 -23.27 10.75 0.95
C VAL A 22 -23.03 12.18 1.40
N ARG A 23 -22.06 12.37 2.31
CA ARG A 23 -21.57 13.68 2.76
C ARG A 23 -20.16 13.89 2.25
N LEU A 24 -20.04 14.38 1.03
CA LEU A 24 -18.75 14.71 0.42
C LEU A 24 -18.58 16.23 0.40
N ASN A 25 -17.60 16.74 1.15
CA ASN A 25 -17.18 18.14 1.03
C ASN A 25 -15.93 18.21 0.17
N VAL A 26 -16.05 18.73 -1.05
CA VAL A 26 -14.93 18.85 -1.97
C VAL A 26 -14.06 20.02 -1.52
N THR A 27 -12.92 19.69 -0.94
CA THR A 27 -11.89 20.65 -0.50
C THR A 27 -10.61 20.40 -1.28
N ASP A 28 -9.74 21.40 -1.35
CA ASP A 28 -8.44 21.26 -2.02
C ASP A 28 -7.61 20.12 -1.42
N SER A 29 -7.66 19.96 -0.09
CA SER A 29 -7.03 18.84 0.61
C SER A 29 -7.57 17.47 0.17
N LEU A 30 -8.88 17.35 -0.05
CA LEU A 30 -9.48 16.11 -0.56
C LEU A 30 -8.98 15.80 -1.96
N VAL A 31 -8.98 16.80 -2.85
CA VAL A 31 -8.54 16.63 -4.24
C VAL A 31 -7.06 16.23 -4.29
N LEU A 32 -6.21 16.89 -3.49
CA LEU A 32 -4.78 16.55 -3.40
C LEU A 32 -4.56 15.14 -2.82
N ALA A 33 -5.28 14.77 -1.76
CA ALA A 33 -5.19 13.44 -1.17
C ALA A 33 -5.64 12.34 -2.15
N MET A 34 -6.75 12.54 -2.86
CA MET A 34 -7.21 11.63 -3.91
C MET A 34 -6.21 11.54 -5.07
N GLY A 35 -5.66 12.67 -5.50
CA GLY A 35 -4.62 12.72 -6.53
C GLY A 35 -3.38 11.92 -6.12
N TRP A 36 -2.92 12.06 -4.88
CA TRP A 36 -1.81 11.27 -4.33
C TRP A 36 -2.11 9.77 -4.35
N GLN A 37 -3.31 9.36 -3.92
CA GLN A 37 -3.72 7.95 -3.94
C GLN A 37 -3.75 7.37 -5.36
N ILE A 38 -4.25 8.12 -6.34
CA ILE A 38 -4.34 7.65 -7.73
C ILE A 38 -2.94 7.58 -8.37
N VAL A 39 -2.14 8.64 -8.26
CA VAL A 39 -0.87 8.76 -9.00
C VAL A 39 0.25 7.99 -8.30
N ALA A 40 0.52 8.28 -7.03
CA ALA A 40 1.66 7.70 -6.33
C ALA A 40 1.36 6.28 -5.82
N VAL A 41 0.26 6.12 -5.08
CA VAL A 41 -0.05 4.86 -4.40
C VAL A 41 -0.59 3.80 -5.36
N SER A 42 -1.46 4.16 -6.29
CA SER A 42 -1.99 3.21 -7.26
C SER A 42 -1.05 3.06 -8.46
N PHE A 43 -0.98 4.08 -9.33
CA PHE A 43 -0.23 3.96 -10.58
C PHE A 43 1.28 3.77 -10.34
N GLY A 44 1.88 4.56 -9.44
CA GLY A 44 3.31 4.47 -9.11
C GLY A 44 3.70 3.13 -8.51
N ALA A 45 3.03 2.70 -7.44
CA ALA A 45 3.34 1.43 -6.79
C ALA A 45 3.13 0.22 -7.71
N PHE A 46 2.03 0.17 -8.48
CA PHE A 46 1.81 -0.91 -9.46
C PHE A 46 2.86 -0.89 -10.57
N SER A 47 3.28 0.29 -11.05
CA SER A 47 4.32 0.38 -12.08
C SER A 47 5.65 -0.16 -11.56
N ILE A 48 6.02 0.16 -10.33
CA ILE A 48 7.21 -0.39 -9.66
C ILE A 48 7.07 -1.91 -9.51
N LEU A 49 5.92 -2.40 -9.07
CA LEU A 49 5.65 -3.83 -8.93
C LEU A 49 5.83 -4.56 -10.26
N LEU A 50 5.22 -4.06 -11.34
CA LEU A 50 5.33 -4.63 -12.68
C LEU A 50 6.77 -4.58 -13.21
N TYR A 51 7.49 -3.49 -12.93
CA TYR A 51 8.91 -3.37 -13.28
C TYR A 51 9.77 -4.40 -12.53
N LEU A 52 9.52 -4.62 -11.25
CA LEU A 52 10.22 -5.63 -10.45
C LEU A 52 9.88 -7.05 -10.92
N LEU A 53 8.61 -7.33 -11.24
CA LEU A 53 8.17 -8.62 -11.81
C LEU A 53 8.79 -8.91 -13.17
N ALA A 54 9.10 -7.87 -13.96
CA ALA A 54 9.76 -8.03 -15.24
C ALA A 54 11.24 -8.42 -15.10
N GLN A 55 11.87 -8.13 -13.95
CA GLN A 55 13.30 -8.37 -13.73
C GLN A 55 13.61 -9.49 -12.74
N ASN A 56 12.68 -9.81 -11.85
CA ASN A 56 12.84 -10.80 -10.79
C ASN A 56 11.74 -11.85 -10.84
N SER A 57 11.88 -12.92 -10.05
CA SER A 57 10.80 -13.89 -9.91
C SER A 57 9.57 -13.27 -9.22
N ALA A 58 8.38 -13.81 -9.51
CA ALA A 58 7.16 -13.38 -8.85
C ALA A 58 7.23 -13.52 -7.32
N SER A 59 7.85 -14.60 -6.83
CA SER A 59 8.01 -14.88 -5.40
C SER A 59 8.91 -13.85 -4.72
N GLU A 60 10.03 -13.50 -5.34
CA GLU A 60 10.98 -12.51 -4.82
C GLU A 60 10.38 -11.11 -4.79
N THR A 61 9.66 -10.73 -5.84
CA THR A 61 9.05 -9.40 -5.93
C THR A 61 7.99 -9.18 -4.85
N VAL A 62 7.16 -10.20 -4.58
CA VAL A 62 6.11 -10.11 -3.55
C VAL A 62 6.71 -10.14 -2.14
N ALA A 63 7.86 -10.77 -1.93
CA ALA A 63 8.53 -10.78 -0.63
C ALA A 63 8.84 -9.35 -0.11
N TRP A 64 9.19 -8.43 -1.00
CA TRP A 64 9.44 -7.02 -0.65
C TRP A 64 8.23 -6.31 -0.02
N LEU A 65 7.00 -6.74 -0.35
CA LEU A 65 5.77 -6.14 0.20
C LEU A 65 5.62 -6.41 1.71
N PHE A 66 6.28 -7.44 2.25
CA PHE A 66 6.27 -7.70 3.70
C PHE A 66 7.12 -6.70 4.50
N LEU A 67 7.96 -5.89 3.85
CA LEU A 67 8.66 -4.79 4.52
C LEU A 67 7.81 -3.51 4.62
N VAL A 68 6.62 -3.48 4.02
CA VAL A 68 5.74 -2.30 4.08
C VAL A 68 5.33 -1.95 5.51
N PRO A 69 4.88 -2.89 6.39
CA PRO A 69 4.50 -2.54 7.76
C PRO A 69 5.67 -1.99 8.61
N PRO A 70 6.88 -2.61 8.61
CA PRO A 70 8.05 -2.02 9.27
C PRO A 70 8.38 -0.61 8.79
N LEU A 71 8.39 -0.38 7.47
CA LEU A 71 8.64 0.95 6.91
C LEU A 71 7.57 1.95 7.34
N ALA A 72 6.29 1.55 7.31
CA ALA A 72 5.18 2.41 7.71
C ALA A 72 5.29 2.83 9.18
N ALA A 73 5.61 1.91 10.08
CA ALA A 73 5.82 2.21 11.49
C ALA A 73 7.03 3.12 11.72
N MET A 74 8.14 2.90 11.00
CA MET A 74 9.31 3.79 11.04
C MET A 74 8.96 5.21 10.54
N PHE A 75 8.18 5.33 9.48
CA PHE A 75 7.71 6.64 9.00
C PHE A 75 6.76 7.31 9.99
N SER A 76 5.89 6.54 10.66
CA SER A 76 5.00 7.07 11.70
C SER A 76 5.80 7.63 12.88
N TRP A 77 6.77 6.87 13.37
CA TRP A 77 7.69 7.32 14.42
C TRP A 77 8.45 8.60 14.03
N PHE A 78 8.95 8.65 12.79
CA PHE A 78 9.76 9.78 12.32
C PHE A 78 8.93 11.04 12.00
N LEU A 79 7.79 10.90 11.32
CA LEU A 79 7.00 12.04 10.82
C LEU A 79 5.91 12.47 11.78
N LEU A 80 5.30 11.52 12.50
CA LEU A 80 4.18 11.76 13.41
C LEU A 80 4.61 11.76 14.87
N GLY A 81 5.83 11.29 15.18
CA GLY A 81 6.36 11.26 16.54
C GLY A 81 5.75 10.17 17.42
N GLU A 82 5.11 9.16 16.82
CA GLU A 82 4.57 8.01 17.56
C GLU A 82 5.68 7.18 18.18
N SER A 83 5.50 6.68 19.40
CA SER A 83 6.52 5.86 20.06
C SER A 83 6.61 4.46 19.46
N LEU A 84 7.83 3.95 19.27
CA LEU A 84 8.08 2.55 18.94
C LEU A 84 8.41 1.78 20.22
N GLU A 85 7.76 0.65 20.43
CA GLU A 85 8.04 -0.26 21.51
C GLU A 85 9.20 -1.20 21.16
N PRO A 86 9.93 -1.73 22.15
CA PRO A 86 10.98 -2.73 21.91
C PRO A 86 10.49 -3.95 21.10
N ASN A 87 9.23 -4.34 21.28
CA ASN A 87 8.62 -5.45 20.54
C ASN A 87 8.48 -5.16 19.04
N ASP A 88 8.29 -3.90 18.63
CA ASP A 88 8.19 -3.52 17.22
C ASP A 88 9.51 -3.83 16.49
N PHE A 89 10.64 -3.53 17.13
CA PHE A 89 11.97 -3.83 16.57
C PHE A 89 12.19 -5.33 16.39
N ILE A 90 11.67 -6.16 17.30
CA ILE A 90 11.73 -7.63 17.16
C ILE A 90 10.90 -8.05 15.94
N GLY A 91 9.69 -7.51 15.80
CA GLY A 91 8.84 -7.74 14.64
C GLY A 91 9.51 -7.33 13.32
N PHE A 92 10.16 -6.16 13.30
CA PHE A 92 10.89 -5.66 12.14
C PHE A 92 12.07 -6.55 11.77
N ALA A 93 12.82 -7.00 12.78
CA ALA A 93 13.94 -7.91 12.57
C ALA A 93 13.49 -9.26 11.99
N ILE A 94 12.41 -9.84 12.53
CA ILE A 94 11.84 -11.10 12.04
C ILE A 94 11.34 -10.94 10.60
N ALA A 95 10.56 -9.90 10.32
CA ALA A 95 10.06 -9.62 8.98
C ALA A 95 11.22 -9.42 7.98
N SER A 96 12.22 -8.63 8.34
CA SER A 96 13.39 -8.36 7.50
C SER A 96 14.22 -9.61 7.23
N ALA A 97 14.43 -10.44 8.25
CA ALA A 97 15.09 -11.73 8.09
C ALA A 97 14.30 -12.65 7.15
N GLY A 98 12.98 -12.75 7.30
CA GLY A 98 12.12 -13.54 6.42
C GLY A 98 12.23 -13.10 4.95
N VAL A 99 12.17 -11.79 4.70
CA VAL A 99 12.32 -11.23 3.34
C VAL A 99 13.72 -11.49 2.78
N TYR A 100 14.77 -11.31 3.58
CA TYR A 100 16.13 -11.64 3.16
C TYR A 100 16.28 -13.13 2.80
N LEU A 101 15.70 -14.04 3.58
CA LEU A 101 15.73 -15.48 3.30
C LEU A 101 14.96 -15.84 2.03
N ALA A 102 13.85 -15.15 1.74
CA ALA A 102 13.03 -15.37 0.55
C ALA A 102 13.67 -14.79 -0.72
N THR A 103 14.49 -13.74 -0.59
CA THR A 103 15.12 -13.02 -1.71
C THR A 103 16.56 -13.45 -1.99
N ARG A 104 17.27 -14.06 -1.02
CA ARG A 104 18.66 -14.55 -1.20
C ARG A 104 18.81 -15.73 -2.16
N GLY A 105 17.71 -16.43 -2.46
CA GLY A 105 17.71 -17.66 -3.26
C GLY A 105 17.74 -17.36 -4.75
N LYS A 106 18.94 -17.19 -5.30
CA LYS A 106 19.23 -17.66 -6.66
C LYS A 106 19.63 -19.13 -6.60
#